data_AF-A0A7C2JUC8-F1
#
_entry.id   AF-A0A7C2JUC8-F1
#
_cell.length_a   1.000
_cell.length_b   1.000
_cell.length_c   1.000
_cell.angle_alpha   90.00
_cell.angle_beta   90.00
_cell.angle_gamma   90.00
#
_symmetry.space_group_name_H-M   'P 1'
#
loop_
_entity.id
_entity.type
_entity.pdbx_description
1 polymer ?
#
loop_
_entity_poly.entity_id
_entity_poly.type
_entity_poly.pdbx_seq_one_letter_code
_entity_poly.pdbx_strand_id
1 'polypeptide(L)'
;MRDESHCRRRAQQAADSGRPRRRSSVPHADELGRRRGAQAAEGRLSAVRVGARSLSVSQRRRDRGRRDDPGRARRGPRPERRRALVLISRAGPFRLALSTAGLAAALLIAPAHADSTATIRDGVFTAEQARRGQVAYTGPCDRCHGYKLDGASDDPDMLPAPPVAGPKFLREWSGRPLAALFEYVRSTMPSNNPGYLSDAEVADIVAYMLSVSGMPAGDDALPADASALAGILIVPQAE
;
A
#
# COMPACT_ATOMS: atom_id res chain seq x y z
N MET A 1 14.63 62.51 18.18
CA MET A 1 15.44 62.13 16.98
C MET A 1 16.66 61.37 17.49
N ARG A 2 17.14 60.36 16.76
CA ARG A 2 18.15 59.39 17.25
C ARG A 2 19.57 59.87 16.95
N ASP A 3 20.53 59.53 17.80
CA ASP A 3 21.96 59.61 17.48
C ASP A 3 22.61 58.21 17.54
N GLU A 4 22.60 57.50 16.41
CA GLU A 4 23.29 56.22 16.24
C GLU A 4 24.80 56.38 15.94
N SER A 5 25.31 57.62 15.89
CA SER A 5 26.64 57.96 15.35
C SER A 5 27.82 57.58 16.25
N HIS A 6 27.56 57.29 17.52
CA HIS A 6 28.58 57.02 18.53
C HIS A 6 28.87 55.52 18.74
N CYS A 7 27.93 54.62 18.45
CA CYS A 7 28.15 53.18 18.64
C CYS A 7 29.03 52.57 17.53
N ARG A 8 28.87 53.00 16.28
CA ARG A 8 29.57 52.41 15.12
C ARG A 8 31.08 52.71 15.07
N ARG A 9 31.56 53.79 15.70
CA ARG A 9 32.99 54.18 15.63
C ARG A 9 33.91 53.31 16.50
N ARG A 10 33.40 52.65 17.55
CA ARG A 10 34.19 51.73 18.38
C ARG A 10 34.40 50.34 17.76
N ALA A 11 33.59 49.94 16.78
CA ALA A 11 33.71 48.65 16.12
C ALA A 11 34.79 48.60 15.01
N GLN A 12 35.09 49.73 14.39
CA GLN A 12 35.98 49.78 13.20
C GLN A 12 37.48 49.96 13.53
N GLN A 13 37.87 50.29 14.77
CA GLN A 13 39.23 50.77 15.11
C GLN A 13 40.14 49.78 15.86
N ALA A 14 39.68 48.55 16.15
CA ALA A 14 40.51 47.51 16.78
C ALA A 14 40.93 46.38 15.82
N ALA A 15 40.81 46.62 14.51
CA ALA A 15 41.07 45.66 13.44
C ALA A 15 42.28 46.02 12.57
N ASP A 16 43.31 46.67 13.13
CA ASP A 16 44.62 46.80 12.46
C ASP A 16 45.78 47.05 13.44
N SER A 17 46.53 45.99 13.79
CA SER A 17 47.93 46.04 14.28
C SER A 17 48.43 44.64 14.68
N GLY A 18 49.30 44.00 13.87
CA GLY A 18 49.98 42.77 14.34
C GLY A 18 50.54 41.78 13.32
N ARG A 19 51.43 42.18 12.40
CA ARG A 19 52.29 41.25 11.61
C ARG A 19 53.62 41.98 11.32
N PRO A 20 54.84 41.40 11.52
CA PRO A 20 55.31 40.31 10.63
C PRO A 20 56.39 39.28 11.09
N ARG A 21 56.31 38.09 10.45
CA ARG A 21 57.39 37.20 9.91
C ARG A 21 58.52 36.61 10.80
N ARG A 22 58.60 35.26 10.82
CA ARG A 22 59.73 34.38 10.35
C ARG A 22 59.23 32.90 10.30
N ARG A 23 59.45 32.15 9.20
CA ARG A 23 60.45 31.04 9.01
C ARG A 23 60.59 30.12 10.24
N SER A 24 60.50 28.78 10.18
CA SER A 24 61.04 27.80 9.20
C SER A 24 60.22 26.47 9.28
N SER A 25 59.79 25.80 8.19
CA SER A 25 60.42 24.67 7.45
C SER A 25 60.69 23.35 8.22
N VAL A 26 60.51 22.19 7.54
CA VAL A 26 60.89 20.77 7.88
C VAL A 26 59.75 19.90 8.47
N PRO A 27 59.51 18.64 8.01
CA PRO A 27 59.62 18.09 6.65
C PRO A 27 58.40 17.22 6.21
N HIS A 28 58.42 16.75 4.96
CA HIS A 28 57.61 15.62 4.48
C HIS A 28 58.35 14.32 4.86
N ALA A 29 57.64 13.26 5.26
CA ALA A 29 58.22 11.93 5.45
C ALA A 29 57.41 10.88 4.67
N ASP A 30 58.09 10.25 3.70
CA ASP A 30 57.72 8.95 3.15
C ASP A 30 57.77 7.88 4.24
N GLU A 31 56.88 6.88 4.19
CA GLU A 31 57.24 5.55 4.68
C GLU A 31 56.71 4.42 3.78
N LEU A 32 57.61 3.89 2.95
CA LEU A 32 57.42 2.68 2.14
C LEU A 32 57.47 1.41 3.02
N GLY A 33 56.34 1.04 3.62
CA GLY A 33 56.21 -0.10 4.54
C GLY A 33 55.93 -1.47 3.92
N ARG A 34 56.74 -1.91 2.94
CA ARG A 34 56.62 -3.23 2.27
C ARG A 34 56.64 -4.41 3.26
N ARG A 35 55.52 -5.14 3.46
CA ARG A 35 55.54 -6.48 4.06
C ARG A 35 55.20 -7.58 3.05
N ARG A 36 56.10 -8.55 2.95
CA ARG A 36 56.00 -9.77 2.14
C ARG A 36 55.57 -10.95 3.01
N GLY A 37 54.75 -11.84 2.44
CA GLY A 37 54.56 -13.22 2.91
C GLY A 37 53.78 -13.38 4.22
N ALA A 38 53.24 -14.56 4.52
CA ALA A 38 53.14 -15.79 3.73
C ALA A 38 52.03 -16.68 4.35
N GLN A 39 51.83 -17.90 3.81
CA GLN A 39 50.98 -18.99 4.34
C GLN A 39 49.49 -18.73 4.12
N ALA A 40 48.81 -19.35 3.14
CA ALA A 40 48.69 -20.79 2.87
C ALA A 40 48.08 -21.56 4.05
N ALA A 41 46.75 -21.72 4.00
CA ALA A 41 45.99 -22.62 4.86
C ALA A 41 44.98 -23.38 3.99
N GLU A 42 45.36 -24.59 3.56
CA GLU A 42 44.50 -25.49 2.79
C GLU A 42 43.38 -26.06 3.67
N GLY A 43 42.22 -25.39 3.66
CA GLY A 43 41.03 -25.76 4.43
C GLY A 43 40.16 -26.81 3.71
N ARG A 44 40.51 -28.08 3.92
CA ARG A 44 39.81 -29.30 3.46
C ARG A 44 38.32 -29.16 3.06
N LEU A 45 38.03 -29.59 1.83
CA LEU A 45 36.69 -29.91 1.34
C LEU A 45 36.01 -30.96 2.24
N SER A 46 34.93 -30.57 2.92
CA SER A 46 34.05 -31.51 3.63
C SER A 46 32.85 -31.87 2.75
N ALA A 47 33.02 -32.91 1.93
CA ALA A 47 31.99 -33.40 1.02
C ALA A 47 30.87 -34.12 1.78
N VAL A 48 29.78 -33.41 2.08
CA VAL A 48 28.56 -34.00 2.66
C VAL A 48 27.90 -34.90 1.62
N ARG A 49 28.07 -36.22 1.77
CA ARG A 49 27.34 -37.24 1.00
C ARG A 49 25.88 -37.27 1.45
N VAL A 50 25.00 -36.56 0.75
CA VAL A 50 23.55 -36.78 0.86
C VAL A 50 23.18 -38.03 0.06
N GLY A 51 22.77 -39.08 0.76
CA GLY A 51 22.38 -40.36 0.16
C GLY A 51 21.00 -40.30 -0.47
N ALA A 52 20.92 -40.16 -1.80
CA ALA A 52 19.68 -40.33 -2.55
C ALA A 52 19.26 -41.81 -2.59
N ARG A 53 18.45 -42.26 -1.62
CA ARG A 53 17.76 -43.55 -1.71
C ARG A 53 16.52 -43.42 -2.59
N SER A 54 16.65 -43.87 -3.83
CA SER A 54 15.53 -44.13 -4.72
C SER A 54 14.66 -45.28 -4.16
N LEU A 55 13.40 -44.99 -3.86
CA LEU A 55 12.37 -46.00 -3.60
C LEU A 55 11.24 -45.86 -4.62
N SER A 56 11.37 -46.62 -5.70
CA SER A 56 10.31 -46.93 -6.65
C SER A 56 9.39 -48.01 -6.06
N VAL A 57 8.15 -47.68 -5.69
CA VAL A 57 7.12 -48.70 -5.40
C VAL A 57 5.73 -48.33 -5.95
N SER A 58 5.28 -49.19 -6.87
CA SER A 58 3.93 -49.51 -7.31
C SER A 58 2.83 -48.44 -7.31
N GLN A 59 2.42 -48.07 -8.52
CA GLN A 59 1.01 -47.83 -8.84
C GLN A 59 0.15 -49.01 -8.36
N ARG A 60 -1.00 -48.75 -7.71
CA ARG A 60 -2.09 -49.74 -7.62
C ARG A 60 -3.40 -49.13 -8.07
N ARG A 61 -3.96 -49.74 -9.13
CA ARG A 61 -5.37 -49.63 -9.51
C ARG A 61 -6.26 -50.19 -8.39
N ARG A 62 -7.47 -49.63 -8.25
CA ARG A 62 -8.75 -50.13 -7.68
C ARG A 62 -9.47 -48.94 -7.03
N ASP A 63 -10.80 -48.81 -7.04
CA ASP A 63 -11.82 -49.58 -7.77
C ASP A 63 -13.05 -48.70 -8.08
N ARG A 64 -14.01 -49.24 -8.83
CA ARG A 64 -15.27 -48.58 -9.17
C ARG A 64 -16.18 -48.46 -7.94
N GLY A 65 -16.68 -47.25 -7.68
CA GLY A 65 -17.56 -46.93 -6.55
C GLY A 65 -18.84 -46.19 -6.96
N ARG A 66 -19.61 -46.73 -7.92
CA ARG A 66 -20.93 -46.22 -8.28
C ARG A 66 -21.90 -46.34 -7.09
N ARG A 67 -22.57 -45.24 -6.72
CA ARG A 67 -23.84 -45.27 -5.96
C ARG A 67 -24.69 -44.04 -6.29
N ASP A 68 -25.75 -44.30 -7.04
CA ASP A 68 -26.87 -43.38 -7.28
C ASP A 68 -27.79 -43.35 -6.04
N ASP A 69 -28.24 -42.17 -5.56
CA ASP A 69 -29.42 -42.09 -4.67
C ASP A 69 -30.12 -40.71 -4.68
N PRO A 70 -31.24 -40.54 -5.41
CA PRO A 70 -32.15 -39.41 -5.27
C PRO A 70 -33.32 -39.74 -4.32
N GLY A 71 -33.17 -39.32 -3.05
CA GLY A 71 -34.14 -39.54 -1.96
C GLY A 71 -35.54 -38.95 -2.22
N ARG A 72 -36.49 -39.85 -2.52
CA ARG A 72 -37.88 -39.60 -2.93
C ARG A 72 -38.78 -38.95 -1.87
N ALA A 73 -39.67 -38.07 -2.35
CA ALA A 73 -40.74 -37.40 -1.60
C ALA A 73 -41.59 -38.27 -0.66
N ARG A 74 -42.07 -37.66 0.44
CA ARG A 74 -43.16 -38.18 1.27
C ARG A 74 -44.32 -37.17 1.37
N ARG A 75 -45.48 -37.54 0.81
CA ARG A 75 -46.77 -36.88 1.05
C ARG A 75 -47.38 -37.41 2.34
N GLY A 76 -47.86 -36.52 3.22
CA GLY A 76 -48.77 -36.86 4.33
C GLY A 76 -50.24 -36.67 3.93
N PRO A 77 -51.19 -37.39 4.56
CA PRO A 77 -52.63 -37.32 4.20
C PRO A 77 -53.44 -36.28 4.99
N ARG A 78 -54.61 -35.95 4.43
CA ARG A 78 -55.80 -35.27 5.01
C ARG A 78 -56.45 -36.15 6.11
N PRO A 79 -57.38 -35.71 6.99
CA PRO A 79 -58.47 -34.73 6.80
C PRO A 79 -58.39 -33.55 7.81
N GLU A 80 -59.39 -32.76 8.23
CA GLU A 80 -60.86 -32.88 8.37
C GLU A 80 -61.56 -31.52 8.08
N ARG A 81 -62.90 -31.48 8.14
CA ARG A 81 -63.79 -30.32 7.96
C ARG A 81 -64.46 -29.95 9.28
N ARG A 82 -64.49 -28.67 9.68
CA ARG A 82 -65.59 -28.18 10.55
C ARG A 82 -66.15 -26.86 10.04
N ARG A 83 -67.49 -26.82 9.99
CA ARG A 83 -68.30 -25.65 9.61
C ARG A 83 -68.48 -24.76 10.84
N ALA A 84 -68.39 -23.45 10.67
CA ALA A 84 -69.04 -22.49 11.56
C ALA A 84 -69.86 -21.53 10.69
N LEU A 85 -71.07 -21.22 11.15
CA LEU A 85 -72.13 -20.60 10.38
C LEU A 85 -72.21 -19.10 10.71
N VAL A 86 -72.36 -18.26 9.67
CA VAL A 86 -73.15 -17.01 9.61
C VAL A 86 -73.24 -16.15 10.89
N LEU A 87 -72.89 -14.86 10.76
CA LEU A 87 -73.88 -13.80 10.99
C LEU A 87 -73.55 -12.53 10.20
N ILE A 88 -74.56 -12.03 9.49
CA ILE A 88 -74.52 -10.83 8.65
C ILE A 88 -74.97 -9.65 9.50
N SER A 89 -74.34 -8.48 9.36
CA SER A 89 -75.01 -7.23 9.76
C SER A 89 -74.67 -6.01 8.90
N ARG A 90 -75.66 -5.70 8.05
CA ARG A 90 -76.19 -4.38 7.75
C ARG A 90 -75.26 -3.35 7.11
N ALA A 91 -75.36 -3.29 5.78
CA ALA A 91 -75.14 -2.06 5.03
C ALA A 91 -76.16 -0.98 5.44
N GLY A 92 -75.69 0.27 5.53
CA GLY A 92 -76.50 1.49 5.50
C GLY A 92 -76.02 2.37 4.35
N PRO A 93 -76.91 2.90 3.48
CA PRO A 93 -76.48 3.60 2.27
C PRO A 93 -76.29 5.10 2.52
N PHE A 94 -75.35 5.75 1.83
CA PHE A 94 -75.63 7.02 1.13
C PHE A 94 -74.48 7.49 0.22
N ARG A 95 -74.91 8.03 -0.94
CA ARG A 95 -74.24 9.04 -1.77
C ARG A 95 -72.87 8.70 -2.38
N LEU A 96 -72.97 8.16 -3.59
CA LEU A 96 -72.07 8.43 -4.70
C LEU A 96 -71.60 9.91 -4.70
N ALA A 97 -70.31 10.16 -4.55
CA ALA A 97 -69.68 11.46 -4.78
C ALA A 97 -68.56 11.27 -5.82
N LEU A 98 -68.81 11.79 -7.03
CA LEU A 98 -67.94 11.62 -8.19
C LEU A 98 -66.75 12.58 -8.07
N SER A 99 -65.67 12.16 -7.40
CA SER A 99 -64.45 12.97 -7.29
C SER A 99 -63.52 12.71 -8.48
N THR A 100 -63.40 13.71 -9.34
CA THR A 100 -62.57 13.73 -10.54
C THR A 100 -61.08 13.72 -10.26
N ALA A 101 -60.32 13.11 -11.17
CA ALA A 101 -58.95 13.46 -11.56
C ALA A 101 -57.94 13.77 -10.43
N GLY A 102 -57.14 12.76 -10.08
CA GLY A 102 -56.02 12.91 -9.15
C GLY A 102 -54.97 11.82 -9.31
N LEU A 103 -54.59 11.47 -10.54
CA LEU A 103 -53.49 10.55 -10.81
C LEU A 103 -52.15 11.28 -10.54
N ALA A 104 -51.87 11.53 -9.27
CA ALA A 104 -50.59 12.03 -8.81
C ALA A 104 -49.55 10.92 -9.00
N ALA A 105 -48.96 10.88 -10.20
CA ALA A 105 -47.78 10.09 -10.48
C ALA A 105 -46.64 10.62 -9.60
N ALA A 106 -46.45 10.00 -8.44
CA ALA A 106 -45.29 10.22 -7.60
C ALA A 106 -44.07 9.71 -8.37
N LEU A 107 -43.47 10.60 -9.16
CA LEU A 107 -42.24 10.36 -9.86
C LEU A 107 -41.15 10.18 -8.80
N LEU A 108 -40.90 8.93 -8.43
CA LEU A 108 -39.77 8.52 -7.62
C LEU A 108 -38.49 8.80 -8.42
N ILE A 109 -38.01 10.04 -8.32
CA ILE A 109 -36.65 10.40 -8.68
C ILE A 109 -35.76 9.71 -7.65
N ALA A 110 -35.45 8.45 -7.89
CA ALA A 110 -34.34 7.80 -7.21
C ALA A 110 -33.10 8.66 -7.47
N PRO A 111 -32.33 9.03 -6.44
CA PRO A 111 -31.05 9.66 -6.69
C PRO A 111 -30.24 8.70 -7.54
N ALA A 112 -29.81 9.15 -8.71
CA ALA A 112 -28.72 8.47 -9.39
C ALA A 112 -27.53 8.59 -8.46
N HIS A 113 -27.17 7.48 -7.79
CA HIS A 113 -25.83 7.35 -7.23
C HIS A 113 -24.89 7.53 -8.40
N ALA A 114 -24.26 8.71 -8.48
CA ALA A 114 -23.06 8.82 -9.27
C ALA A 114 -22.07 7.86 -8.62
N ASP A 115 -21.79 6.73 -9.27
CA ASP A 115 -20.60 5.94 -9.00
C ASP A 115 -19.39 6.80 -9.40
N SER A 116 -19.08 7.79 -8.54
CA SER A 116 -17.84 8.53 -8.57
C SER A 116 -16.75 7.54 -8.19
N THR A 117 -16.05 7.02 -9.20
CA THR A 117 -14.92 6.11 -9.00
C THR A 117 -13.96 6.71 -7.99
N ALA A 118 -13.76 6.02 -6.87
CA ALA A 118 -12.88 6.48 -5.81
C ALA A 118 -11.45 6.63 -6.35
N THR A 119 -10.72 7.60 -5.80
CA THR A 119 -9.35 7.91 -6.18
C THR A 119 -8.47 8.02 -4.95
N ILE A 120 -7.15 7.95 -5.15
CA ILE A 120 -6.18 8.17 -4.06
C ILE A 120 -6.27 9.56 -3.40
N ARG A 121 -7.03 10.51 -3.97
CA ARG A 121 -7.28 11.84 -3.38
C ARG A 121 -8.40 11.84 -2.33
N ASP A 122 -9.20 10.78 -2.24
CA ASP A 122 -10.41 10.75 -1.42
C ASP A 122 -10.17 10.28 0.04
N GLY A 123 -8.92 10.32 0.51
CA GLY A 123 -8.57 9.94 1.89
C GLY A 123 -8.47 8.44 2.12
N VAL A 124 -7.94 7.67 1.16
CA VAL A 124 -8.02 6.20 1.14
C VAL A 124 -7.13 5.44 2.12
N PHE A 125 -6.47 6.13 3.06
CA PHE A 125 -5.59 5.54 4.07
C PHE A 125 -5.55 6.40 5.34
N THR A 126 -5.21 5.82 6.49
CA THR A 126 -5.06 6.58 7.75
C THR A 126 -3.63 7.08 7.97
N ALA A 127 -3.48 8.19 8.70
CA ALA A 127 -2.15 8.72 9.05
C ALA A 127 -1.30 7.73 9.86
N GLU A 128 -1.91 6.93 10.74
CA GLU A 128 -1.20 5.89 11.49
C GLU A 128 -0.79 4.70 10.60
N GLN A 129 -1.57 4.40 9.56
CA GLN A 129 -1.16 3.41 8.56
C GLN A 129 0.09 3.86 7.79
N ALA A 130 0.13 5.11 7.32
CA ALA A 130 1.31 5.65 6.67
C ALA A 130 2.55 5.67 7.60
N ARG A 131 2.36 5.90 8.91
CA ARG A 131 3.43 5.77 9.92
C ARG A 131 3.98 4.35 10.04
N ARG A 132 3.13 3.32 10.07
CA ARG A 132 3.58 1.92 10.06
C ARG A 132 4.29 1.58 8.74
N GLY A 133 3.77 2.08 7.62
CA GLY A 133 4.38 1.93 6.30
C GLY A 133 5.79 2.51 6.21
N GLN A 134 6.05 3.65 6.84
CA GLN A 134 7.38 4.22 6.95
C GLN A 134 8.36 3.26 7.65
N VAL A 135 7.94 2.63 8.75
CA VAL A 135 8.77 1.66 9.48
C VAL A 135 9.03 0.41 8.64
N ALA A 136 8.02 -0.10 7.94
CA ALA A 136 8.16 -1.27 7.06
C ALA A 136 9.00 -0.99 5.80
N TYR A 137 9.04 0.26 5.33
CA TYR A 137 9.86 0.71 4.20
C TYR A 137 11.35 0.82 4.54
N THR A 138 11.70 1.15 5.79
CA THR A 138 13.08 1.32 6.26
C THR A 138 13.83 -0.02 6.32
N GLY A 139 14.89 -0.16 5.53
CA GLY A 139 15.71 -1.38 5.45
C GLY A 139 15.52 -2.19 4.16
N PRO A 140 14.30 -2.60 3.76
CA PRO A 140 14.09 -3.38 2.53
C PRO A 140 13.89 -2.54 1.26
N CYS A 141 13.44 -1.28 1.38
CA CYS A 141 13.09 -0.44 0.22
C CYS A 141 14.01 0.78 0.06
N ASP A 142 14.32 1.47 1.16
CA ASP A 142 15.12 2.71 1.19
C ASP A 142 16.55 2.57 0.61
N ARG A 143 17.16 1.38 0.68
CA ARG A 143 18.50 1.06 0.12
C ARG A 143 18.63 1.24 -1.39
N CYS A 144 17.52 1.26 -2.10
CA CYS A 144 17.48 1.41 -3.56
C CYS A 144 16.59 2.60 -3.98
N HIS A 145 15.46 2.79 -3.29
CA HIS A 145 14.48 3.83 -3.63
C HIS A 145 14.65 5.13 -2.83
N GLY A 146 15.70 5.23 -2.00
CA GLY A 146 16.01 6.40 -1.18
C GLY A 146 15.12 6.52 0.05
N TYR A 147 15.64 7.13 1.12
CA TYR A 147 14.91 7.37 2.37
C TYR A 147 13.73 8.35 2.22
N LYS A 148 13.72 9.16 1.15
CA LYS A 148 12.62 10.08 0.78
C LYS A 148 11.73 9.56 -0.35
N LEU A 149 11.94 8.32 -0.83
CA LEU A 149 11.19 7.71 -1.94
C LEU A 149 11.43 8.43 -3.29
N ASP A 150 12.47 9.26 -3.37
CA ASP A 150 12.92 10.03 -4.53
C ASP A 150 13.85 9.25 -5.47
N GLY A 151 14.16 7.99 -5.15
CA GLY A 151 15.04 7.12 -5.93
C GLY A 151 16.52 7.32 -5.61
N ALA A 152 17.37 6.52 -6.26
CA ALA A 152 18.82 6.61 -6.15
C ALA A 152 19.43 6.89 -7.54
N SER A 153 19.13 8.06 -8.11
CA SER A 153 19.59 8.43 -9.46
C SER A 153 21.07 8.79 -9.55
N ASP A 154 21.65 9.32 -8.47
CA ASP A 154 22.95 10.01 -8.51
C ASP A 154 23.91 9.61 -7.37
N ASP A 155 23.51 8.68 -6.49
CA ASP A 155 24.36 8.15 -5.41
C ASP A 155 25.12 6.90 -5.89
N PRO A 156 26.47 6.94 -6.00
CA PRO A 156 27.25 5.81 -6.52
C PRO A 156 27.32 4.61 -5.55
N ASP A 157 26.97 4.80 -4.27
CA ASP A 157 26.99 3.76 -3.25
C ASP A 157 25.62 3.06 -3.09
N MET A 158 24.57 3.54 -3.77
CA MET A 158 23.24 2.91 -3.81
C MET A 158 22.97 2.12 -5.11
N LEU A 159 22.05 1.15 -5.03
CA LEU A 159 21.55 0.47 -6.23
C LEU A 159 20.55 1.39 -6.96
N PRO A 160 20.70 1.62 -8.27
CA PRO A 160 19.85 2.54 -9.00
C PRO A 160 18.41 2.01 -9.08
N ALA A 161 17.46 2.74 -8.50
CA ALA A 161 16.04 2.48 -8.63
C ALA A 161 15.24 3.79 -8.75
N PRO A 162 14.06 3.76 -9.41
CA PRO A 162 13.28 4.97 -9.65
C PRO A 162 12.63 5.53 -8.37
N PRO A 163 12.18 6.79 -8.40
CA PRO A 163 11.27 7.32 -7.37
C PRO A 163 10.01 6.46 -7.24
N VAL A 164 9.57 6.27 -5.99
CA VAL A 164 8.35 5.52 -5.63
C VAL A 164 7.32 6.39 -4.91
N ALA A 165 7.54 7.71 -4.90
CA ALA A 165 6.56 8.72 -4.49
C ALA A 165 6.69 10.00 -5.32
N GLY A 166 5.74 10.91 -5.15
CA GLY A 166 5.74 12.25 -5.73
C GLY A 166 5.17 12.35 -7.15
N PRO A 167 5.27 13.54 -7.79
CA PRO A 167 4.45 13.84 -8.98
C PRO A 167 4.80 13.00 -10.20
N LYS A 168 6.07 12.63 -10.35
CA LYS A 168 6.54 11.75 -11.43
C LYS A 168 6.00 10.33 -11.25
N PHE A 169 6.13 9.77 -10.05
CA PHE A 169 5.59 8.44 -9.73
C PHE A 169 4.08 8.37 -10.00
N LEU A 170 3.31 9.34 -9.50
CA LEU A 170 1.85 9.34 -9.68
C LEU A 170 1.39 9.59 -11.13
N ARG A 171 2.17 10.27 -11.97
CA ARG A 171 1.88 10.34 -13.42
C ARG A 171 2.11 8.99 -14.10
N GLU A 172 3.22 8.33 -13.83
CA GLU A 172 3.58 7.04 -14.42
C GLU A 172 2.62 5.90 -13.99
N TRP A 173 1.90 6.07 -12.87
CA TRP A 173 0.85 5.16 -12.40
C TRP A 173 -0.59 5.64 -12.67
N SER A 174 -0.77 6.83 -13.24
CA SER A 174 -2.07 7.45 -13.47
C SER A 174 -3.02 6.59 -14.30
N GLY A 175 -4.30 6.55 -13.92
CA GLY A 175 -5.35 5.78 -14.58
C GLY A 175 -5.36 4.28 -14.28
N ARG A 176 -4.40 3.79 -13.48
CA ARG A 176 -4.34 2.39 -13.05
C ARG A 176 -5.07 2.22 -11.70
N PRO A 177 -5.70 1.07 -11.44
CA PRO A 177 -6.20 0.73 -10.10
C PRO A 177 -5.06 0.66 -9.08
N LEU A 178 -5.34 1.05 -7.84
CA LEU A 178 -4.40 0.95 -6.72
C LEU A 178 -4.04 -0.51 -6.41
N ALA A 179 -4.96 -1.44 -6.67
CA ALA A 179 -4.69 -2.88 -6.70
C ALA A 179 -3.47 -3.25 -7.55
N ALA A 180 -3.29 -2.63 -8.73
CA ALA A 180 -2.18 -2.94 -9.61
C ALA A 180 -0.83 -2.46 -9.04
N LEU A 181 -0.82 -1.44 -8.17
CA LEU A 181 0.38 -1.02 -7.44
C LEU A 181 0.65 -1.95 -6.27
N PHE A 182 -0.37 -2.26 -5.49
CA PHE A 182 -0.31 -3.21 -4.38
C PHE A 182 0.24 -4.58 -4.83
N GLU A 183 -0.34 -5.17 -5.88
CA GLU A 183 0.12 -6.45 -6.43
C GLU A 183 1.54 -6.38 -6.98
N TYR A 184 1.92 -5.27 -7.64
CA TYR A 184 3.28 -5.08 -8.14
C TYR A 184 4.30 -5.05 -7.00
N VAL A 185 4.06 -4.28 -5.94
CA VAL A 185 4.92 -4.26 -4.75
C VAL A 185 4.97 -5.65 -4.11
N ARG A 186 3.81 -6.29 -3.87
CA ARG A 186 3.72 -7.63 -3.26
C ARG A 186 4.47 -8.71 -4.03
N SER A 187 4.42 -8.69 -5.36
CA SER A 187 4.94 -9.77 -6.21
C SER A 187 6.36 -9.53 -6.74
N THR A 188 6.84 -8.29 -6.77
CA THR A 188 8.15 -7.95 -7.35
C THR A 188 9.13 -7.31 -6.37
N MET A 189 8.66 -6.84 -5.21
CA MET A 189 9.48 -6.20 -4.19
C MET A 189 9.53 -7.00 -2.87
N PRO A 190 10.63 -6.88 -2.11
CA PRO A 190 11.93 -6.33 -2.51
C PRO A 190 12.56 -7.14 -3.65
N SER A 191 13.27 -6.50 -4.58
CA SER A 191 13.73 -7.15 -5.83
C SER A 191 14.71 -8.31 -5.62
N ASN A 192 15.38 -8.36 -4.46
CA ASN A 192 16.26 -9.45 -4.05
C ASN A 192 15.56 -10.57 -3.25
N ASN A 193 14.31 -10.35 -2.81
CA ASN A 193 13.51 -11.33 -2.07
C ASN A 193 11.99 -11.06 -2.24
N PRO A 194 11.42 -11.22 -3.45
CA PRO A 194 10.03 -10.85 -3.72
C PRO A 194 9.03 -11.69 -2.92
N GLY A 195 7.94 -11.06 -2.45
CA GLY A 195 6.90 -11.74 -1.66
C GLY A 195 7.30 -12.05 -0.21
N TYR A 196 8.40 -11.47 0.29
CA TYR A 196 8.80 -11.55 1.70
C TYR A 196 7.87 -10.76 2.64
N LEU A 197 7.32 -9.64 2.16
CA LEU A 197 6.42 -8.77 2.92
C LEU A 197 5.00 -9.36 2.95
N SER A 198 4.34 -9.28 4.09
CA SER A 198 2.92 -9.61 4.21
C SER A 198 2.03 -8.59 3.50
N ASP A 199 0.84 -9.01 3.07
CA ASP A 199 -0.16 -8.14 2.43
C ASP A 199 -0.48 -6.89 3.29
N ALA A 200 -0.43 -7.00 4.63
CA ALA A 200 -0.60 -5.87 5.53
C ALA A 200 0.58 -4.88 5.49
N GLU A 201 1.82 -5.36 5.49
CA GLU A 201 3.02 -4.51 5.33
C GLU A 201 3.04 -3.83 3.96
N VAL A 202 2.61 -4.52 2.90
CA VAL A 202 2.49 -3.93 1.56
C VAL A 202 1.42 -2.82 1.53
N ALA A 203 0.25 -3.03 2.13
CA ALA A 203 -0.78 -1.99 2.23
C ALA A 203 -0.29 -0.77 3.04
N ASP A 204 0.38 -1.01 4.16
CA ASP A 204 0.97 0.05 4.97
C ASP A 204 2.05 0.83 4.18
N ILE A 205 2.94 0.15 3.45
CA ILE A 205 3.96 0.79 2.59
C ILE A 205 3.30 1.60 1.46
N VAL A 206 2.25 1.09 0.81
CA VAL A 206 1.51 1.84 -0.22
C VAL A 206 0.87 3.10 0.37
N ALA A 207 0.28 3.02 1.56
CA ALA A 207 -0.23 4.20 2.27
C ALA A 207 0.87 5.24 2.57
N TYR A 208 2.07 4.79 2.95
CA TYR A 208 3.23 5.69 3.13
C TYR A 208 3.66 6.35 1.81
N MET A 209 3.73 5.59 0.70
CA MET A 209 4.03 6.15 -0.63
C MET A 209 3.00 7.20 -1.05
N LEU A 210 1.71 6.98 -0.80
CA LEU A 210 0.65 7.97 -1.06
C LEU A 210 0.79 9.21 -0.17
N SER A 211 1.11 9.03 1.11
CA SER A 211 1.35 10.14 2.05
C SER A 211 2.55 11.02 1.67
N VAL A 212 3.68 10.41 1.28
CA VAL A 212 4.85 11.15 0.74
C VAL A 212 4.52 11.81 -0.60
N SER A 213 3.61 11.21 -1.38
CA SER A 213 3.03 11.80 -2.59
C SER A 213 1.93 12.83 -2.32
N GLY A 214 1.81 13.34 -1.09
CA GLY A 214 0.91 14.44 -0.72
C GLY A 214 -0.58 14.13 -0.84
N MET A 215 -0.98 12.86 -0.88
CA MET A 215 -2.40 12.48 -0.79
C MET A 215 -2.91 12.69 0.65
N PRO A 216 -4.15 13.13 0.83
CA PRO A 216 -4.72 13.30 2.16
C PRO A 216 -4.93 11.93 2.83
N ALA A 217 -4.78 11.90 4.15
CA ALA A 217 -5.28 10.79 4.95
C ALA A 217 -6.78 10.97 5.22
N GLY A 218 -7.50 9.86 5.34
CA GLY A 218 -8.88 9.80 5.82
C GLY A 218 -9.01 8.90 7.06
N ASP A 219 -10.25 8.51 7.35
CA ASP A 219 -10.61 7.79 8.58
C ASP A 219 -10.48 6.26 8.44
N ASP A 220 -10.63 5.72 7.22
CA ASP A 220 -10.56 4.29 6.93
C ASP A 220 -9.13 3.85 6.55
N ALA A 221 -8.74 2.66 7.00
CA ALA A 221 -7.46 2.06 6.63
C ALA A 221 -7.52 1.43 5.23
N LEU A 222 -6.48 1.65 4.45
CA LEU A 222 -6.27 1.03 3.15
C LEU A 222 -6.27 -0.50 3.32
N PRO A 223 -7.20 -1.24 2.67
CA PRO A 223 -7.35 -2.67 2.88
C PRO A 223 -6.18 -3.45 2.28
N ALA A 224 -5.73 -4.48 2.99
CA ALA A 224 -4.71 -5.44 2.56
C ALA A 224 -5.27 -6.52 1.61
N ASP A 225 -6.09 -6.12 0.64
CA ASP A 225 -6.71 -7.01 -0.35
C ASP A 225 -6.81 -6.32 -1.72
N ALA A 226 -6.30 -7.00 -2.75
CA ALA A 226 -6.30 -6.47 -4.11
C ALA A 226 -7.72 -6.27 -4.69
N SER A 227 -8.70 -7.07 -4.26
CA SER A 227 -10.08 -6.95 -4.77
C SER A 227 -10.75 -5.67 -4.26
N ALA A 228 -10.58 -5.35 -2.98
CA ALA A 228 -11.04 -4.11 -2.36
C ALA A 228 -10.34 -2.87 -2.95
N LEU A 229 -9.06 -2.99 -3.33
CA LEU A 229 -8.29 -1.91 -3.95
C LEU A 229 -8.57 -1.69 -5.45
N ALA A 230 -9.34 -2.57 -6.10
CA ALA A 230 -9.58 -2.52 -7.54
C ALA A 230 -10.46 -1.32 -7.97
N GLY A 231 -11.30 -0.81 -7.07
CA GLY A 231 -12.18 0.34 -7.32
C GLY A 231 -11.53 1.71 -7.10
N ILE A 232 -10.30 1.76 -6.57
CA ILE A 232 -9.58 3.01 -6.27
C ILE A 232 -8.61 3.31 -7.41
N LEU A 233 -8.74 4.44 -8.09
CA LEU A 233 -7.82 4.86 -9.16
C LEU A 233 -6.67 5.73 -8.67
N ILE A 234 -5.48 5.46 -9.20
CA ILE A 234 -4.33 6.35 -9.10
C ILE A 234 -4.52 7.50 -10.08
N VAL A 235 -4.30 8.72 -9.60
CA VAL A 235 -4.42 9.97 -10.38
C VAL A 235 -3.15 10.81 -10.18
N PRO A 236 -2.79 11.73 -11.09
CA PRO A 236 -1.65 12.61 -10.90
C PRO A 236 -1.83 13.49 -9.66
N GLN A 237 -0.76 14.08 -9.14
CA GLN A 237 -0.92 15.19 -8.16
C GLN A 237 -1.60 16.39 -8.83
N ALA A 238 -2.24 17.23 -8.02
CA ALA A 238 -2.62 18.57 -8.49
C ALA A 238 -1.36 19.44 -8.54
N GLU A 239 -1.24 20.27 -9.57
CA GLU A 239 -0.17 21.26 -9.74
C GLU A 239 -0.46 22.56 -8.98
#